data_AF-A0A832RHS8-F1
#
_entry.id   AF-A0A832RHS8-F1
#
_cell.length_a   1.000
_cell.length_b   1.000
_cell.length_c   1.000
_cell.angle_alpha   90.00
_cell.angle_beta   90.00
_cell.angle_gamma   90.00
#
_symmetry.space_group_name_H-M   'P 1'
#
loop_
_entity.id
_entity.type
_entity.pdbx_description
1 polymer ?
#
loop_
_entity_poly.entity_id
_entity_poly.type
_entity_poly.pdbx_seq_one_letter_code
_entity_poly.pdbx_strand_id
1 'polypeptide(L)'
;MKIIVVLLLSFVIVPAFATPLSDRTGLKNEFPIQLDNQTFNVITVANFDVQNLSFKDGHLVFSIQSSLNNNLGEIEIPNGLANGNLTFTLDGKQLTPKILHNERIAFVTLEFQGNGTHTLDVKGQTNLKLEVDNSKVSLPKIESSDDWLIVISVIGIVVASGAATTVAVYSKRKKS
;
A
#
# COMPACT_ATOMS: atom_id res chain seq x y z
N MET A 1 46.68 46.80 3.73
CA MET A 1 45.73 46.35 2.69
C MET A 1 44.89 45.14 3.12
N LYS A 2 45.46 44.07 3.72
CA LYS A 2 44.69 42.86 4.08
C LYS A 2 43.47 43.10 4.99
N ILE A 3 43.59 44.00 5.97
CA ILE A 3 42.48 44.31 6.92
C ILE A 3 41.34 45.08 6.23
N ILE A 4 41.66 45.96 5.27
CA ILE A 4 40.65 46.73 4.52
C ILE A 4 39.82 45.80 3.63
N VAL A 5 40.45 44.78 3.04
CA VAL A 5 39.76 43.77 2.21
C VAL A 5 38.79 42.93 3.05
N VAL A 6 39.18 42.55 4.28
CA VAL A 6 38.30 41.79 5.19
C VAL A 6 37.10 42.62 5.64
N LEU A 7 37.31 43.91 5.93
CA LEU A 7 36.23 44.84 6.32
C LEU A 7 35.23 45.10 5.17
N LEU A 8 35.72 45.19 3.93
CA LEU A 8 34.87 45.31 2.74
C LEU A 8 34.05 44.03 2.48
N LEU A 9 34.60 42.86 2.79
CA LEU A 9 33.88 41.59 2.63
C LEU A 9 32.71 41.42 3.60
N SER A 10 32.79 42.00 4.82
CA SER A 10 31.69 41.94 5.78
C SER A 10 30.46 42.76 5.40
N PHE A 11 30.57 43.67 4.42
CA PHE A 11 29.45 44.51 3.97
C PHE A 11 28.58 43.88 2.89
N VAL A 12 28.90 42.67 2.40
CA VAL A 12 28.16 42.01 1.31
C VAL A 12 27.14 40.98 1.80
N ILE A 13 26.78 41.00 3.08
CA ILE A 13 25.71 40.12 3.60
C ILE A 13 24.36 40.72 3.22
N VAL A 14 23.97 40.56 1.95
CA VAL A 14 22.62 40.87 1.50
C VAL A 14 21.68 39.81 2.10
N PRO A 15 20.67 40.19 2.90
CA PRO A 15 19.64 39.24 3.31
C PRO A 15 18.94 38.72 2.05
N ALA A 16 19.00 37.40 1.85
CA ALA A 16 18.19 36.73 0.85
C ALA A 16 16.73 36.74 1.34
N PHE A 17 15.99 37.78 0.99
CA PHE A 17 14.55 37.80 1.17
C PHE A 17 13.93 36.89 0.10
N ALA A 18 13.66 35.64 0.46
CA ALA A 18 12.76 34.82 -0.34
C ALA A 18 11.38 35.48 -0.31
N THR A 19 10.91 35.99 -1.45
CA THR A 19 9.51 36.38 -1.59
C THR A 19 8.64 35.16 -1.32
N PRO A 20 7.61 35.26 -0.46
CA PRO A 20 6.69 34.16 -0.25
C PRO A 20 6.09 33.73 -1.59
N LEU A 21 6.12 32.43 -1.85
CA LEU A 21 5.44 31.85 -3.01
C LEU A 21 3.96 32.23 -2.94
N SER A 22 3.34 32.43 -4.11
CA SER A 22 1.90 32.65 -4.15
C SER A 22 1.19 31.44 -3.52
N ASP A 23 0.09 31.67 -2.81
CA ASP A 23 -0.79 30.62 -2.26
C ASP A 23 -1.37 29.68 -3.35
N ARG A 24 -1.08 29.96 -4.63
CA ARG A 24 -1.47 29.18 -5.81
C ARG A 24 -0.28 28.66 -6.62
N THR A 25 0.95 28.75 -6.13
CA THR A 25 2.09 28.15 -6.83
C THR A 25 2.02 26.63 -6.73
N GLY A 26 1.99 25.94 -7.87
CA GLY A 26 2.01 24.49 -7.93
C GLY A 26 3.43 23.94 -7.79
N LEU A 27 3.72 23.26 -6.69
CA LEU A 27 4.91 22.43 -6.47
C LEU A 27 4.67 21.07 -7.13
N LYS A 28 5.52 20.73 -8.11
CA LYS A 28 5.46 19.43 -8.80
C LYS A 28 6.41 18.44 -8.13
N ASN A 29 5.90 17.28 -7.74
CA ASN A 29 6.67 16.14 -7.27
C ASN A 29 6.35 14.89 -8.09
N GLU A 30 7.33 13.99 -8.17
CA GLU A 30 7.21 12.69 -8.84
C GLU A 30 7.74 11.61 -7.92
N PHE A 31 6.91 10.60 -7.66
CA PHE A 31 7.18 9.53 -6.71
C PHE A 31 7.22 8.19 -7.46
N PRO A 32 8.42 7.64 -7.73
CA PRO A 32 8.56 6.34 -8.35
C PRO A 32 8.25 5.25 -7.32
N ILE A 33 7.30 4.37 -7.65
CA ILE A 33 6.92 3.20 -6.86
C ILE A 33 7.31 1.94 -7.64
N GLN A 34 8.17 1.12 -7.05
CA GLN A 34 8.63 -0.14 -7.63
C GLN A 34 7.74 -1.29 -7.15
N LEU A 35 7.14 -2.03 -8.07
CA LEU A 35 6.29 -3.19 -7.79
C LEU A 35 6.36 -4.20 -8.94
N ASP A 36 6.58 -5.48 -8.63
CA ASP A 36 6.66 -6.58 -9.60
C ASP A 36 7.58 -6.29 -10.81
N ASN A 37 8.75 -5.70 -10.53
CA ASN A 37 9.76 -5.32 -11.52
C ASN A 37 9.27 -4.25 -12.53
N GLN A 38 8.22 -3.52 -12.19
CA GLN A 38 7.71 -2.34 -12.90
C GLN A 38 7.80 -1.10 -11.99
N THR A 39 8.04 0.05 -12.60
CA THR A 39 8.03 1.35 -11.91
C THR A 39 6.79 2.13 -12.30
N PHE A 40 6.02 2.57 -11.31
CA PHE A 40 4.87 3.43 -11.46
C PHE A 40 5.19 4.82 -10.90
N ASN A 41 5.11 5.85 -11.73
CA ASN A 41 5.35 7.22 -11.29
C ASN A 41 4.04 7.88 -10.91
N VAL A 42 3.88 8.19 -9.62
CA VAL A 42 2.77 9.01 -9.14
C VAL A 42 3.22 10.47 -9.17
N ILE A 43 2.47 11.30 -9.88
CA ILE A 43 2.80 12.72 -10.05
C ILE A 43 1.84 13.54 -9.20
N THR A 44 2.35 14.54 -8.48
CA THR A 44 1.53 15.49 -7.73
C THR A 44 1.87 16.92 -8.14
N VAL A 45 0.87 17.79 -8.26
CA VAL A 45 1.06 19.24 -8.38
C VAL A 45 0.19 19.92 -7.33
N ALA A 46 0.78 20.60 -6.36
CA ALA A 46 0.02 21.14 -5.23
C ALA A 46 0.55 22.47 -4.72
N ASN A 47 -0.29 23.27 -4.07
CA ASN A 47 0.14 24.48 -3.35
C ASN A 47 0.68 24.19 -1.94
N PHE A 48 0.92 22.92 -1.63
CA PHE A 48 1.51 22.42 -0.40
C PHE A 48 2.64 21.44 -0.72
N ASP A 49 3.49 21.17 0.27
CA ASP A 49 4.59 20.24 0.12
C ASP A 49 4.11 18.79 0.32
N VAL A 50 4.34 17.94 -0.68
CA VAL A 50 4.17 16.49 -0.56
C VAL A 50 5.54 15.91 -0.25
N GLN A 51 5.80 15.65 1.02
CA GLN A 51 7.13 15.27 1.51
C GLN A 51 7.50 13.83 1.16
N ASN A 52 6.51 12.94 1.14
CA ASN A 52 6.74 11.53 0.90
C ASN A 52 5.48 10.84 0.36
N LEU A 53 5.68 9.74 -0.35
CA LEU A 53 4.64 8.81 -0.76
C LEU A 53 5.12 7.38 -0.46
N SER A 54 4.29 6.61 0.24
CA SER A 54 4.51 5.18 0.44
C SER A 54 3.35 4.37 -0.12
N PHE A 55 3.66 3.18 -0.63
CA PHE A 55 2.67 2.21 -1.10
C PHE A 55 2.73 0.94 -0.25
N LYS A 56 1.63 0.60 0.45
CA LYS A 56 1.54 -0.60 1.31
C LYS A 56 0.12 -1.17 1.28
N ASP A 57 -0.01 -2.48 1.12
CA ASP A 57 -1.30 -3.19 1.18
C ASP A 57 -2.40 -2.60 0.25
N GLY A 58 -2.01 -2.00 -0.89
CA GLY A 58 -2.94 -1.33 -1.81
C GLY A 58 -3.32 0.10 -1.44
N HIS A 59 -2.66 0.68 -0.44
CA HIS A 59 -2.82 2.06 0.01
C HIS A 59 -1.65 2.93 -0.47
N LEU A 60 -1.96 4.08 -1.06
CA LEU A 60 -1.03 5.17 -1.33
C LEU A 60 -1.15 6.19 -0.19
N VAL A 61 -0.11 6.28 0.64
CA VAL A 61 -0.08 7.15 1.82
C VAL A 61 0.88 8.30 1.57
N PHE A 62 0.33 9.50 1.42
CA PHE A 62 1.04 10.74 1.19
C PHE A 62 1.24 11.48 2.52
N SER A 63 2.49 11.89 2.78
CA SER A 63 2.83 12.80 3.88
C SER A 63 2.86 14.23 3.36
N ILE A 64 2.00 15.09 3.88
CA ILE A 64 1.79 16.45 3.41
C ILE A 64 2.21 17.43 4.50
N GLN A 65 2.89 18.50 4.11
CA GLN A 65 3.15 19.66 4.95
C GLN A 65 2.59 20.91 4.26
N SER A 66 1.67 21.58 4.94
CA SER A 66 1.10 22.84 4.44
C SER A 66 1.28 23.99 5.44
N SER A 67 1.55 25.17 4.91
CA SER A 67 1.48 26.44 5.65
C SER A 67 0.21 27.23 5.34
N LEU A 68 -0.66 26.71 4.46
CA LEU A 68 -1.86 27.37 3.96
C LEU A 68 -3.11 26.79 4.63
N ASN A 69 -4.12 27.64 4.85
CA ASN A 69 -5.42 27.14 5.27
C ASN A 69 -6.20 26.51 4.11
N ASN A 70 -6.00 26.98 2.87
CA ASN A 70 -6.70 26.47 1.69
C ASN A 70 -5.73 25.71 0.80
N ASN A 71 -5.90 24.39 0.75
CA ASN A 71 -5.02 23.48 0.04
C ASN A 71 -5.68 22.98 -1.23
N LEU A 72 -4.95 23.04 -2.33
CA LEU A 72 -5.34 22.55 -3.65
C LEU A 72 -4.21 21.68 -4.18
N GLY A 73 -4.56 20.45 -4.59
CA GLY A 73 -3.62 19.51 -5.16
C GLY A 73 -4.22 18.74 -6.32
N GLU A 74 -3.36 18.37 -7.25
CA GLU A 74 -3.63 17.46 -8.36
C GLU A 74 -2.76 16.22 -8.18
N ILE A 75 -3.32 15.04 -8.45
CA ILE A 75 -2.62 13.76 -8.35
C ILE A 75 -2.91 12.95 -9.61
N GLU A 76 -1.86 12.49 -10.29
CA GLU A 76 -1.93 11.49 -11.35
C GLU A 76 -1.51 10.13 -10.79
N ILE A 77 -2.47 9.20 -10.72
CA ILE A 77 -2.25 7.85 -10.22
C ILE A 77 -2.29 6.88 -11.40
N PRO A 78 -1.20 6.14 -11.70
CA PRO A 78 -1.23 5.12 -12.75
C PRO A 78 -2.26 4.01 -12.45
N ASN A 79 -3.11 3.69 -13.42
CA ASN A 79 -4.13 2.64 -13.27
C ASN A 79 -3.54 1.24 -13.04
N GLY A 80 -2.29 1.01 -13.44
CA GLY A 80 -1.58 -0.24 -13.14
C GLY A 80 -1.24 -0.39 -11.65
N LEU A 81 -1.10 0.73 -10.94
CA LEU A 81 -0.76 0.76 -9.51
C LEU A 81 -2.01 0.69 -8.63
N ALA A 82 -2.96 1.58 -8.89
CA ALA A 82 -4.25 1.64 -8.20
C ALA A 82 -5.35 2.11 -9.17
N ASN A 83 -6.46 1.37 -9.23
CA ASN A 83 -7.60 1.67 -10.10
C ASN A 83 -8.94 1.46 -9.40
N GLY A 84 -10.02 1.54 -10.19
CA GLY A 84 -11.37 1.29 -9.73
C GLY A 84 -11.92 2.43 -8.88
N ASN A 85 -12.70 2.08 -7.85
CA ASN A 85 -13.30 3.05 -6.95
C ASN A 85 -12.27 3.52 -5.91
N LEU A 86 -11.57 4.60 -6.22
CA LEU A 86 -10.59 5.21 -5.32
C LEU A 86 -11.28 5.90 -4.15
N THR A 87 -10.81 5.62 -2.94
CA THR A 87 -11.30 6.25 -1.70
C THR A 87 -10.20 7.07 -1.06
N PHE A 88 -10.53 8.29 -0.62
CA PHE A 88 -9.57 9.26 -0.11
C PHE A 88 -9.91 9.60 1.34
N THR A 89 -8.90 9.56 2.21
CA THR A 89 -9.03 9.88 3.63
C THR A 89 -7.90 10.81 4.03
N LEU A 90 -8.23 11.98 4.56
CA LEU A 90 -7.28 12.93 5.12
C LEU A 90 -7.39 12.93 6.64
N ASP A 91 -6.30 12.59 7.33
CA ASP A 91 -6.24 12.51 8.79
C ASP A 91 -7.34 11.63 9.39
N GLY A 92 -7.65 10.51 8.73
CA GLY A 92 -8.71 9.59 9.14
C GLY A 92 -10.13 10.03 8.74
N LYS A 93 -10.31 11.21 8.14
CA LYS A 93 -11.60 11.70 7.67
C LYS A 93 -11.74 11.55 6.15
N GLN A 94 -12.86 10.98 5.71
CA GLN A 94 -13.12 10.80 4.28
C GLN A 94 -13.22 12.14 3.53
N LEU A 95 -12.62 12.17 2.33
CA LEU A 95 -12.69 13.26 1.36
C LEU A 95 -13.39 12.79 0.08
N THR A 96 -13.98 13.75 -0.63
CA THR A 96 -14.65 13.53 -1.93
C THR A 96 -13.99 14.40 -3.00
N PRO A 97 -12.80 14.02 -3.50
CA PRO A 97 -12.15 14.77 -4.57
C PRO A 97 -12.90 14.59 -5.90
N LYS A 98 -12.59 15.44 -6.88
CA LYS A 98 -13.02 15.23 -8.27
C LYS A 98 -12.04 14.26 -8.91
N ILE A 99 -12.56 13.22 -9.55
CA ILE A 99 -11.74 12.18 -10.18
C ILE A 99 -12.17 12.03 -11.64
N LEU A 100 -11.18 12.09 -12.54
CA LEU A 100 -11.34 11.81 -13.95
C LEU A 100 -10.48 10.61 -14.30
N HIS A 101 -11.05 9.64 -15.00
CA HIS A 101 -10.33 8.44 -15.43
C HIS A 101 -10.11 8.46 -16.93
N ASN A 102 -8.93 8.00 -17.35
CA ASN A 102 -8.69 7.54 -18.71
C ASN A 102 -8.07 6.13 -18.67
N GLU A 103 -7.60 5.62 -19.81
CA GLU A 103 -7.02 4.28 -19.90
C GLU A 103 -5.73 4.10 -19.08
N ARG A 104 -4.99 5.17 -18.81
CA ARG A 104 -3.64 5.13 -18.22
C ARG A 104 -3.60 5.58 -16.76
N ILE A 105 -4.37 6.60 -16.41
CA ILE A 105 -4.32 7.25 -15.10
C ILE A 105 -5.72 7.55 -14.55
N ALA A 106 -5.77 7.69 -13.23
CA ALA A 106 -6.76 8.50 -12.54
C ALA A 106 -6.16 9.88 -12.27
N PHE A 107 -6.79 10.93 -12.79
CA PHE A 107 -6.48 12.32 -12.50
C PHE A 107 -7.40 12.83 -11.39
N VAL A 108 -6.83 13.26 -10.29
CA VAL A 108 -7.55 13.61 -9.06
C VAL A 108 -7.31 15.08 -8.76
N THR A 109 -8.38 15.84 -8.52
CA THR A 109 -8.32 17.19 -7.96
C THR A 109 -8.81 17.16 -6.52
N LEU A 110 -7.93 17.52 -5.59
CA LEU A 110 -8.11 17.49 -4.15
C LEU A 110 -8.17 18.91 -3.58
N GLU A 111 -9.13 19.15 -2.71
CA GLU A 111 -9.23 20.38 -1.92
C GLU A 111 -9.46 20.04 -0.45
N PHE A 112 -8.72 20.69 0.45
CA PHE A 112 -8.93 20.56 1.90
C PHE A 112 -8.54 21.82 2.67
N GLN A 113 -9.01 21.89 3.91
CA GLN A 113 -8.74 23.00 4.82
C GLN A 113 -7.79 22.58 5.93
N GLY A 114 -6.93 23.49 6.39
CA GLY A 114 -6.05 23.29 7.53
C GLY A 114 -4.57 23.43 7.18
N ASN A 115 -3.80 23.86 8.17
CA ASN A 115 -2.35 23.98 8.11
C ASN A 115 -1.67 22.89 8.95
N GLY A 116 -0.37 22.71 8.74
CA GLY A 116 0.45 21.74 9.45
C GLY A 116 0.68 20.47 8.64
N THR A 117 0.92 19.38 9.37
CA THR A 117 1.19 18.07 8.79
C THR A 117 -0.12 17.31 8.61
N HIS A 118 -0.31 16.74 7.44
CA HIS A 118 -1.48 15.94 7.10
C HIS A 118 -1.07 14.60 6.49
N THR A 119 -1.90 13.58 6.69
CA THR A 119 -1.76 12.28 6.04
C THR A 119 -2.94 12.05 5.11
N LEU A 120 -2.67 11.94 3.81
CA LEU A 120 -3.67 11.52 2.83
C LEU A 120 -3.46 10.04 2.51
N ASP A 121 -4.46 9.22 2.83
CA ASP A 121 -4.54 7.81 2.45
C ASP A 121 -5.49 7.67 1.26
N VAL A 122 -4.97 7.07 0.19
CA VAL A 122 -5.73 6.73 -1.01
C VAL A 122 -5.73 5.22 -1.19
N LYS A 123 -6.92 4.63 -1.05
CA LYS A 123 -7.13 3.20 -1.25
C LYS A 123 -7.79 2.97 -2.61
N GLY A 124 -7.22 2.06 -3.39
CA GLY A 124 -7.76 1.61 -4.66
C GLY A 124 -7.75 0.08 -4.77
N GLN A 125 -8.23 -0.42 -5.91
CA GLN A 125 -7.97 -1.81 -6.28
C GLN A 125 -6.58 -1.88 -6.90
N THR A 126 -5.77 -2.84 -6.47
CA THR A 126 -4.50 -3.14 -7.14
C THR A 126 -4.70 -4.37 -8.02
N ASN A 127 -4.33 -4.27 -9.30
CA ASN A 127 -4.38 -5.42 -10.21
C ASN A 127 -3.14 -6.33 -10.06
N LEU A 128 -2.19 -5.91 -9.25
CA LEU A 128 -0.96 -6.63 -8.99
C LEU A 128 -1.23 -7.58 -7.83
N LYS A 129 -1.06 -8.88 -8.07
CA LYS A 129 -1.07 -9.85 -6.98
C LYS A 129 0.12 -9.47 -6.10
N LEU A 130 -0.15 -8.95 -4.90
CA LEU A 130 0.85 -8.92 -3.85
C LEU A 130 1.27 -10.38 -3.63
N GLU A 131 2.35 -10.79 -4.29
CA GLU A 131 2.87 -12.15 -4.16
C GLU A 131 3.42 -12.24 -2.74
N VAL A 132 2.60 -12.75 -1.82
CA VAL A 132 3.06 -13.16 -0.50
C VAL A 132 4.07 -14.25 -0.76
N ASP A 133 5.35 -13.90 -0.63
CA ASP A 133 6.47 -14.81 -0.74
C ASP A 133 6.35 -15.92 0.33
N ASN A 134 5.63 -16.98 -0.02
CA ASN A 134 5.58 -18.23 0.72
C ASN A 134 6.76 -19.16 0.35
N SER A 135 7.79 -18.68 -0.37
CA SER A 135 8.87 -19.51 -0.93
C SER A 135 9.83 -20.09 0.12
N LYS A 136 9.57 -19.93 1.42
CA LYS A 136 10.34 -20.59 2.49
C LYS A 136 9.53 -21.50 3.42
N VAL A 137 8.39 -22.03 2.96
CA VAL A 137 7.83 -23.24 3.58
C VAL A 137 7.57 -24.28 2.49
N SER A 138 8.58 -25.09 2.20
CA SER A 138 8.41 -26.31 1.40
C SER A 138 7.68 -27.37 2.23
N LEU A 139 6.37 -27.49 2.00
CA LEU A 139 5.61 -28.70 2.33
C LEU A 139 5.81 -29.72 1.20
N PRO A 140 5.98 -31.02 1.49
CA PRO A 140 6.17 -32.04 0.45
C PRO A 140 4.93 -32.14 -0.43
N LYS A 141 5.14 -32.14 -1.75
CA LYS A 141 4.14 -32.33 -2.79
C LYS A 141 3.59 -33.76 -2.73
N ILE A 142 2.29 -33.90 -2.42
CA ILE A 142 1.55 -35.14 -2.64
C ILE A 142 0.92 -35.03 -4.02
N GLU A 143 1.36 -35.90 -4.93
CA GLU A 143 0.83 -36.04 -6.28
C GLU A 143 -0.52 -36.78 -6.20
N SER A 144 -1.58 -36.11 -6.67
CA SER A 144 -2.92 -36.66 -6.77
C SER A 144 -2.95 -37.68 -7.91
N SER A 145 -3.06 -38.97 -7.56
CA SER A 145 -3.39 -40.04 -8.49
C SER A 145 -4.86 -40.39 -8.32
N ASP A 146 -5.61 -40.36 -9.43
CA ASP A 146 -7.05 -40.62 -9.52
C ASP A 146 -7.40 -42.09 -9.25
N ASP A 147 -7.21 -42.55 -8.02
CA ASP A 147 -7.60 -43.89 -7.56
C ASP A 147 -8.30 -43.82 -6.20
N TRP A 148 -9.42 -43.10 -6.15
CA TRP A 148 -10.32 -43.03 -5.00
C TRP A 148 -10.93 -44.40 -4.60
N LEU A 149 -10.81 -45.42 -5.45
CA LEU A 149 -11.25 -46.80 -5.17
C LEU A 149 -10.35 -47.52 -4.15
N ILE A 150 -9.07 -47.12 -3.99
CA ILE A 150 -8.16 -47.78 -3.03
C ILE A 150 -8.46 -47.30 -1.60
N VAL A 151 -8.84 -46.02 -1.42
CA VAL A 151 -9.10 -45.41 -0.10
C VAL A 151 -10.29 -46.06 0.62
N ILE A 152 -11.30 -46.53 -0.13
CA ILE A 152 -12.48 -47.20 0.45
C ILE A 152 -12.12 -48.60 0.97
N SER A 153 -11.14 -49.29 0.38
CA SER A 153 -10.75 -50.64 0.84
C SER A 153 -9.97 -50.62 2.17
N VAL A 154 -9.15 -49.59 2.41
CA VAL A 154 -8.36 -49.49 3.64
C VAL A 154 -9.23 -49.09 4.84
N ILE A 155 -10.19 -48.18 4.65
CA ILE A 155 -11.11 -47.76 5.73
C ILE A 155 -12.09 -48.89 6.10
N GLY A 156 -12.54 -49.69 5.13
CA GLY A 156 -13.41 -50.85 5.38
C GLY A 156 -12.77 -51.95 6.23
N ILE A 157 -11.46 -52.19 6.08
CA ILE A 157 -10.73 -53.22 6.84
C ILE A 157 -10.48 -52.81 8.31
N VAL A 158 -10.29 -51.51 8.58
CA VAL A 158 -10.05 -51.01 9.95
C VAL A 158 -11.33 -51.02 10.80
N VAL A 159 -12.49 -50.77 10.21
CA VAL A 159 -13.76 -50.79 10.96
C VAL A 159 -14.22 -52.21 11.27
N ALA A 160 -13.95 -53.19 10.39
CA ALA A 160 -14.28 -54.60 10.65
C ALA A 160 -13.39 -55.26 11.73
N SER A 161 -12.12 -54.84 11.87
CA SER A 161 -11.19 -55.39 12.88
C SER A 161 -11.39 -54.79 14.28
N GLY A 162 -11.88 -53.55 14.40
CA GLY A 162 -12.22 -52.93 15.68
C GLY A 162 -13.49 -53.49 16.34
N ALA A 163 -14.48 -53.92 15.55
CA ALA A 163 -15.71 -54.51 16.08
C ALA A 163 -15.51 -55.95 16.59
N ALA A 164 -14.63 -56.74 15.97
CA ALA A 164 -14.39 -58.12 16.38
C ALA A 164 -13.66 -58.23 17.74
N THR A 165 -12.75 -57.31 18.04
CA THR A 165 -11.95 -57.34 19.29
C THR A 165 -12.76 -56.92 20.52
N THR A 166 -13.67 -55.95 20.39
CA THR A 166 -14.51 -55.50 21.51
C THR A 166 -15.58 -56.52 21.89
N VAL A 167 -16.16 -57.25 20.93
CA VAL A 167 -17.14 -58.32 21.22
C VAL A 167 -16.47 -59.57 21.82
N ALA A 168 -15.25 -59.92 21.39
CA ALA A 168 -14.51 -61.07 21.93
C ALA A 168 -14.04 -60.84 23.38
N VAL A 169 -13.64 -59.62 23.74
CA VAL A 169 -13.20 -59.29 25.11
C VAL A 169 -14.40 -59.18 26.07
N TYR A 170 -15.58 -58.73 25.60
CA TYR A 170 -16.78 -58.65 26.44
C TYR A 170 -17.40 -60.02 26.74
N SER A 171 -17.39 -60.95 25.77
CA SER A 171 -17.99 -62.29 25.98
C SER A 171 -17.17 -63.20 26.93
N LYS A 172 -15.87 -62.96 27.09
CA LYS A 172 -15.00 -63.76 27.97
C LYS A 172 -15.13 -63.42 29.47
N ARG A 173 -15.66 -62.24 29.83
CA ARG A 173 -15.81 -61.79 31.23
C ARG A 173 -17.11 -62.24 31.90
N LYS A 174 -18.11 -62.72 31.16
CA LYS A 174 -19.42 -63.13 31.72
C LYS A 174 -19.51 -64.63 32.06
N LYS A 175 -18.44 -65.40 31.86
CA LYS A 175 -18.39 -66.86 32.11
C LYS A 175 -17.35 -67.27 33.17
N SER A 176 -16.91 -66.36 34.03
CA SER A 176 -16.18 -66.70 35.25
C SER A 176 -16.99 -66.35 36.48
#